data_AF-A0A1G6Q5Z8-F1
#
_entry.id   AF-A0A1G6Q5Z8-F1
#
_cell.length_a   1.000
_cell.length_b   1.000
_cell.length_c   1.000
_cell.angle_alpha   90.00
_cell.angle_beta   90.00
_cell.angle_gamma   90.00
#
_symmetry.space_group_name_H-M   'P 1'
#
loop_
_entity.id
_entity.type
_entity.pdbx_description
1 polymer ?
#
loop_
_entity_poly.entity_id
_entity_poly.type
_entity_poly.pdbx_seq_one_letter_code
_entity_poly.pdbx_strand_id
1 'polypeptide(L)'
;MTPEIDDKTAAAAFRRLIKHLQHRTDAQNVDLMGLAGFCRNCLGDWVSEASSGTLDREAARHAVYGMPYAEFKARYQQPATAEQLARMDASVAKNRHREELLDEALDESFPASDPPSMTEPGSKD
;
A
#
# COMPACT_ATOMS: atom_id res chain seq x y z
N MET A 1 18.68 3.43 -16.61
CA MET A 1 17.76 2.36 -16.19
C MET A 1 17.96 2.14 -14.70
N THR A 2 16.88 2.14 -13.91
CA THR A 2 16.92 1.80 -12.49
C THR A 2 17.19 0.30 -12.36
N PRO A 3 18.09 -0.15 -11.45
CA PRO A 3 18.32 -1.57 -11.25
C PRO A 3 17.08 -2.24 -10.66
N GLU A 4 16.78 -3.46 -11.12
CA GLU A 4 15.69 -4.29 -10.59
C GLU A 4 16.13 -5.06 -9.34
N ILE A 5 15.20 -5.25 -8.40
CA ILE A 5 15.40 -6.07 -7.20
C ILE A 5 14.70 -7.40 -7.45
N ASP A 6 15.45 -8.50 -7.51
CA ASP A 6 14.87 -9.83 -7.67
C ASP A 6 14.06 -10.28 -6.45
N ASP A 7 13.12 -11.20 -6.66
CA ASP A 7 12.18 -11.67 -5.62
C ASP A 7 12.88 -12.21 -4.36
N LYS A 8 14.01 -12.90 -4.51
CA LYS A 8 14.75 -13.45 -3.37
C LYS A 8 15.34 -12.34 -2.52
N THR A 9 15.93 -11.34 -3.16
CA THR A 9 16.47 -10.14 -2.51
C THR A 9 15.34 -9.31 -1.86
N ALA A 10 14.25 -9.07 -2.57
CA ALA A 10 13.08 -8.35 -2.05
C ALA A 10 12.48 -9.05 -0.82
N ALA A 11 12.28 -10.36 -0.88
CA ALA A 11 11.74 -11.14 0.23
C ALA A 11 12.69 -11.15 1.45
N ALA A 12 14.01 -11.17 1.24
CA ALA A 12 14.98 -11.07 2.33
C ALA A 12 14.93 -9.70 3.01
N ALA A 13 14.84 -8.61 2.23
CA ALA A 13 14.68 -7.25 2.75
C ALA A 13 13.35 -7.08 3.51
N PHE A 14 12.25 -7.59 2.97
CA PHE A 14 10.93 -7.53 3.59
C PHE A 14 10.88 -8.26 4.94
N ARG A 15 11.43 -9.48 5.01
CA ARG A 15 11.56 -10.22 6.28
C ARG A 15 12.40 -9.47 7.31
N ARG A 16 13.45 -8.76 6.87
CA ARG A 16 14.26 -7.92 7.75
C ARG A 16 13.46 -6.71 8.27
N LEU A 17 12.68 -6.05 7.42
CA LEU A 17 11.79 -4.96 7.81
C LEU A 17 10.79 -5.43 8.87
N ILE A 18 10.11 -6.55 8.64
CA ILE A 18 9.16 -7.14 9.61
C ILE A 18 9.85 -7.34 10.97
N LYS A 19 11.00 -8.03 10.99
CA LYS A 19 11.75 -8.26 12.24
C LYS A 19 12.17 -6.96 12.93
N HIS A 20 12.56 -5.94 12.16
CA HIS A 20 12.90 -4.64 12.71
C HIS A 20 11.69 -3.96 13.37
N LEU A 21 10.52 -4.00 12.73
CA LEU A 21 9.28 -3.42 13.26
C LEU A 21 8.71 -4.21 14.45
N GLN A 22 8.98 -5.52 14.53
CA GLN A 22 8.66 -6.35 15.69
C GLN A 22 9.51 -5.98 16.91
N HIS A 23 10.80 -5.68 16.68
CA HIS A 23 11.70 -5.21 17.74
C HIS A 23 11.36 -3.79 18.21
N ARG A 24 11.01 -2.88 17.28
CA ARG A 24 10.68 -1.48 17.55
C ARG A 24 9.24 -1.29 18.00
N THR A 25 8.87 -1.87 19.14
CA THR A 25 7.52 -1.74 19.73
C THR A 25 7.18 -0.30 20.13
N ASP A 26 8.19 0.54 20.32
CA ASP A 26 8.08 1.98 20.55
C ASP A 26 7.54 2.74 19.32
N ALA A 27 7.81 2.26 18.11
CA ALA A 27 7.32 2.88 16.88
C ALA A 27 5.82 2.58 16.71
N GLN A 28 4.95 3.44 17.26
CA GLN A 28 3.51 3.26 17.19
C GLN A 28 3.00 3.36 15.74
N ASN A 29 1.96 2.60 15.41
CA ASN A 29 1.37 2.66 14.07
C ASN A 29 0.87 4.06 13.71
N VAL A 30 0.35 4.83 14.67
CA VAL A 30 -0.14 6.19 14.40
C VAL A 30 1.00 7.13 13.97
N ASP A 31 2.20 6.97 14.53
CA ASP A 31 3.37 7.76 14.14
C ASP A 31 3.87 7.34 12.75
N LEU A 32 3.91 6.04 12.46
CA LEU A 32 4.26 5.53 11.13
C LEU A 32 3.26 6.04 10.07
N MET A 33 1.97 5.99 10.37
CA MET A 33 0.94 6.54 9.48
C MET A 33 1.13 8.04 9.27
N GLY A 34 1.33 8.81 10.34
CA GLY A 34 1.51 10.26 10.26
C GLY A 34 2.77 10.69 9.51
N LEU A 35 3.84 9.90 9.55
CA LEU A 35 5.09 10.21 8.87
C LEU A 35 5.12 9.71 7.42
N ALA A 36 4.74 8.45 7.20
CA ALA A 36 5.01 7.72 5.97
C ALA A 36 3.76 7.23 5.24
N GLY A 37 2.57 7.41 5.82
CA GLY A 37 1.31 7.02 5.19
C GLY A 37 1.05 5.50 5.20
N PHE A 38 1.88 4.71 5.89
CA PHE A 38 1.67 3.28 6.10
C PHE A 38 2.11 2.84 7.49
N CYS A 39 1.62 1.68 7.95
CA CYS A 39 2.05 1.06 9.20
C CYS A 39 2.04 -0.47 9.11
N ARG A 40 2.22 -1.16 10.25
CA ARG A 40 2.19 -2.64 10.32
C ARG A 40 0.88 -3.25 9.83
N ASN A 41 -0.26 -2.57 10.06
CA ASN A 41 -1.54 -3.06 9.57
C ASN A 41 -1.61 -3.02 8.04
N CYS A 42 -1.07 -1.97 7.41
CA CYS A 42 -0.97 -1.87 5.95
C CYS A 42 -0.10 -3.01 5.39
N LEU A 43 1.04 -3.30 6.01
CA LEU A 43 1.88 -4.45 5.63
C LEU A 43 1.13 -5.78 5.74
N GLY A 44 0.30 -5.95 6.78
CA GLY A 44 -0.53 -7.15 6.95
C GLY A 44 -1.61 -7.25 5.88
N ASP A 45 -2.27 -6.14 5.54
CA ASP A 45 -3.28 -6.10 4.50
C ASP A 45 -2.64 -6.41 3.11
N TRP A 46 -1.49 -5.81 2.78
CA TRP A 46 -0.75 -6.14 1.55
C TRP A 46 -0.30 -7.59 1.46
N VAL A 47 0.12 -8.21 2.58
CA VAL A 47 0.46 -9.64 2.62
C VAL A 47 -0.78 -10.50 2.36
N SER A 48 -1.93 -10.15 2.95
CA SER A 48 -3.19 -10.86 2.71
C SER A 48 -3.61 -10.77 1.24
N GLU A 49 -3.57 -9.57 0.66
CA GLU A 49 -3.87 -9.32 -0.76
C GLU A 49 -2.93 -10.10 -1.69
N ALA A 50 -1.62 -10.01 -1.47
CA ALA A 50 -0.61 -10.71 -2.26
C ALA A 50 -0.72 -12.25 -2.14
N SER A 51 -1.30 -12.76 -1.06
CA SER A 51 -1.47 -14.20 -0.84
C SER A 51 -2.55 -14.84 -1.71
N SER A 52 -3.32 -14.04 -2.47
CA SER A 52 -4.44 -14.52 -3.29
C SER A 52 -5.45 -15.38 -2.50
N GLY A 53 -5.73 -14.97 -1.26
CA GLY A 53 -6.68 -15.65 -0.37
C GLY A 53 -6.08 -16.79 0.47
N THR A 54 -4.79 -17.10 0.35
CA THR A 54 -4.14 -18.13 1.18
C THR A 54 -4.02 -17.69 2.65
N LEU A 55 -3.85 -16.39 2.90
CA LEU A 55 -3.81 -15.79 4.22
C LEU A 55 -4.94 -14.76 4.34
N ASP A 56 -5.82 -14.96 5.32
CA ASP A 56 -6.74 -13.90 5.73
C ASP A 56 -5.99 -12.75 6.44
N ARG A 57 -6.70 -11.65 6.68
CA ARG A 57 -6.12 -10.44 7.29
C ARG A 57 -5.58 -10.69 8.70
N GLU A 58 -6.18 -11.60 9.46
CA GLU A 58 -5.74 -11.89 10.82
C GLU A 58 -4.42 -12.67 10.81
N ALA A 59 -4.35 -13.72 10.00
CA ALA A 59 -3.15 -14.53 9.80
C ALA A 59 -1.99 -13.71 9.22
N ALA A 60 -2.27 -12.85 8.23
CA ALA A 60 -1.27 -11.96 7.65
C ALA A 60 -0.75 -10.94 8.67
N ARG A 61 -1.63 -10.34 9.49
CA ARG A 61 -1.22 -9.47 10.59
C ARG A 61 -0.40 -10.23 11.63
N HIS A 62 -0.80 -11.44 11.99
CA HIS A 62 0.00 -12.27 12.90
C HIS A 62 1.42 -12.47 12.35
N ALA A 63 1.58 -12.79 11.06
CA ALA A 63 2.90 -12.90 10.43
C ALA A 63 3.72 -11.61 10.52
N VAL A 64 3.09 -10.43 10.39
CA VAL A 64 3.77 -9.13 10.50
C VAL A 64 4.10 -8.78 11.96
N TYR A 65 3.19 -9.00 12.91
CA TYR A 65 3.40 -8.66 14.33
C TYR A 65 4.25 -9.69 15.09
N GLY A 66 4.35 -10.92 14.59
CA GLY A 66 5.00 -12.04 15.29
C GLY A 66 4.21 -12.58 16.49
N MET A 67 2.99 -12.06 16.71
CA MET A 67 2.01 -12.50 17.69
C MET A 67 0.60 -12.03 17.25
N PRO A 68 -0.49 -12.51 17.85
CA PRO A 68 -1.82 -11.98 17.58
C PRO A 68 -1.91 -10.47 17.80
N TYR A 69 -2.56 -9.74 16.88
CA TYR A 69 -2.65 -8.28 16.96
C TYR A 69 -3.29 -7.80 18.28
N ALA A 70 -4.28 -8.53 18.79
CA ALA A 70 -4.90 -8.23 20.08
C ALA A 70 -3.90 -8.29 21.25
N GLU A 71 -2.98 -9.25 21.24
CA GLU A 71 -1.91 -9.37 22.24
C GLU A 71 -0.90 -8.23 22.13
N PHE A 72 -0.48 -7.89 20.90
CA PHE A 72 0.40 -6.75 20.68
C PHE A 72 -0.22 -5.44 21.17
N LYS A 73 -1.50 -5.21 20.85
CA LYS A 73 -2.26 -4.05 21.29
C LYS A 73 -2.30 -3.95 22.82
N ALA A 74 -2.61 -5.05 23.50
CA ALA A 74 -2.66 -5.09 24.96
C ALA A 74 -1.30 -4.82 25.63
N ARG A 75 -0.19 -5.26 25.01
CA ARG A 75 1.15 -5.13 25.58
C ARG A 75 1.86 -3.81 25.28
N TYR A 76 1.69 -3.28 24.06
CA TYR A 76 2.59 -2.25 23.53
C TYR A 76 1.88 -1.03 22.93
N GLN A 77 0.60 -1.13 22.56
CA GLN A 77 -0.08 -0.01 21.92
C GLN A 77 -0.49 1.04 22.94
N GLN A 78 -0.15 2.29 22.67
CA GLN A 78 -0.54 3.44 23.47
C GLN A 78 -1.70 4.21 22.81
N PRO A 79 -2.55 4.91 23.58
CA PRO A 79 -3.55 5.79 23.01
C PRO A 79 -2.87 6.91 22.21
N ALA A 80 -3.40 7.18 21.01
CA ALA A 80 -2.89 8.27 20.18
C ALA A 80 -3.30 9.63 20.74
N THR A 81 -2.39 10.60 20.67
CA THR A 81 -2.69 12.00 20.98
C THR A 81 -3.44 12.66 19.81
N ALA A 82 -4.12 13.77 20.09
CA ALA A 82 -4.80 14.55 19.05
C ALA A 82 -3.85 15.00 17.94
N GLU A 83 -2.61 15.34 18.28
CA GLU A 83 -1.59 15.76 17.31
C GLU A 83 -1.15 14.59 16.41
N GLN A 84 -0.98 13.39 16.98
CA GLN A 84 -0.66 12.18 16.20
C GLN A 84 -1.77 11.82 15.22
N LEU A 85 -3.04 11.94 15.65
CA LEU A 85 -4.20 11.73 14.79
C LEU A 85 -4.25 12.75 13.65
N ALA A 86 -4.06 14.03 13.96
CA ALA A 86 -4.04 15.08 12.93
C ALA A 86 -2.93 14.86 11.88
N ARG A 87 -1.73 14.43 12.29
CA ARG A 87 -0.65 14.06 11.37
C ARG A 87 -1.02 12.87 10.50
N MET A 88 -1.61 11.83 11.11
CA MET A 88 -2.11 10.66 10.38
C MET A 88 -3.13 11.08 9.31
N ASP A 89 -4.12 11.89 9.66
CA ASP A 89 -5.17 12.33 8.73
C ASP A 89 -4.59 13.11 7.55
N ALA A 90 -3.66 14.03 7.82
CA ALA A 90 -2.96 14.79 6.79
C ALA A 90 -2.11 13.88 5.88
N SER A 91 -1.46 12.85 6.44
CA SER A 91 -0.67 11.88 5.70
C SER A 91 -1.55 10.97 4.82
N VAL A 92 -2.65 10.48 5.35
CA VAL A 92 -3.62 9.66 4.61
C VAL A 92 -4.24 10.45 3.45
N ALA A 93 -4.47 11.75 3.60
CA ALA A 93 -4.93 12.60 2.50
C ALA A 93 -3.92 12.66 1.34
N LYS A 94 -2.60 12.64 1.62
CA LYS A 94 -1.56 12.61 0.59
C LYS A 94 -1.54 11.29 -0.19
N ASN A 95 -1.90 10.17 0.44
CA ASN A 95 -2.00 8.89 -0.27
C ASN A 95 -3.08 8.93 -1.35
N ARG A 96 -4.26 9.50 -1.05
CA ARG A 96 -5.37 9.63 -2.01
C ARG A 96 -5.02 10.52 -3.19
N HIS A 97 -4.39 11.67 -2.91
CA HIS A 97 -4.02 12.61 -3.97
C HIS A 97 -3.04 12.02 -4.98
N ARG A 98 -2.18 11.08 -4.57
CA ARG A 98 -1.28 10.38 -5.50
C ARG A 98 -2.03 9.46 -6.46
N GLU A 99 -3.09 8.79 -6.00
CA GLU A 99 -3.92 7.94 -6.85
C GLU A 99 -4.71 8.79 -7.85
N GLU A 100 -5.32 9.87 -7.39
CA GLU A 100 -6.05 10.83 -8.24
C GLU A 100 -5.17 11.44 -9.33
N LEU A 101 -3.95 11.87 -8.99
CA LEU A 101 -2.99 12.40 -9.98
C LEU A 101 -2.53 11.34 -10.98
N LEU A 102 -2.46 10.07 -10.57
CA LEU A 102 -2.08 8.98 -11.46
C LEU A 102 -3.22 8.68 -12.43
N ASP A 103 -4.46 8.65 -11.94
CA ASP A 103 -5.66 8.45 -12.74
C ASP A 103 -5.86 9.61 -13.74
N GLU A 104 -5.68 10.86 -13.31
CA GLU A 104 -5.74 12.04 -14.19
C GLU A 104 -4.63 11.99 -15.26
N ALA A 105 -3.40 11.66 -14.89
CA ALA A 105 -2.31 11.51 -15.86
C ALA A 105 -2.54 10.36 -16.85
N LEU A 106 -3.19 9.28 -16.40
CA LEU A 106 -3.60 8.19 -17.28
C LEU A 106 -4.70 8.66 -18.25
N ASP A 107 -5.75 9.33 -17.77
CA ASP A 107 -6.85 9.85 -18.60
C ASP A 107 -6.37 10.85 -19.66
N GLU A 108 -5.44 11.76 -19.31
CA GLU A 108 -4.83 12.68 -20.27
C GLU A 108 -3.95 11.98 -21.33
N SER A 109 -3.35 10.84 -20.96
CA SER A 109 -2.49 10.06 -21.86
C SER A 109 -3.26 9.18 -22.85
N PHE A 110 -4.57 9.00 -22.64
CA PHE A 110 -5.48 8.31 -23.56
C PHE A 110 -6.39 9.33 -24.28
N PRO A 111 -5.91 10.05 -25.31
CA PRO A 111 -6.81 10.77 -26.17
C PRO A 111 -7.77 9.75 -26.80
N ALA A 112 -9.07 9.95 -26.64
CA ALA A 112 -10.11 9.21 -27.32
C ALA A 112 -9.76 9.17 -28.81
N SER A 113 -9.19 8.05 -29.24
CA SER A 113 -8.82 7.83 -30.63
C SER A 113 -10.10 7.38 -31.30
N ASP A 114 -10.94 8.34 -31.68
CA ASP A 114 -11.99 8.06 -32.64
C ASP A 114 -11.30 7.45 -33.87
N PRO A 115 -11.57 6.17 -34.21
CA PRO A 115 -11.00 5.61 -35.42
C PRO A 115 -11.53 6.42 -36.59
N PRO A 116 -10.70 6.82 -37.57
CA PRO A 116 -11.20 7.47 -38.75
C PRO A 116 -12.23 6.56 -39.43
N SER A 117 -13.43 7.09 -39.68
CA SER A 117 -14.47 6.40 -40.44
C SER A 117 -13.95 6.19 -41.86
N MET A 118 -13.44 4.98 -42.14
CA MET A 118 -13.08 4.57 -43.48
C MET A 118 -14.37 4.40 -44.28
N THR A 119 -14.74 5.43 -45.04
CA THR A 119 -15.82 5.31 -46.02
C THR A 119 -15.30 4.54 -47.22
N GLU A 120 -15.81 3.33 -47.47
CA GLU A 120 -15.46 2.57 -48.67
C GLU A 120 -15.99 3.28 -49.93
N PRO A 121 -15.16 3.51 -50.97
CA PRO A 121 -15.67 4.05 -52.22
C PRO A 121 -16.50 2.98 -52.93
N GLY A 122 -17.77 3.30 -53.13
CA GLY A 122 -18.77 2.43 -53.74
C GLY A 122 -18.36 1.91 -55.12
N SER A 123 -18.67 0.63 -55.31
CA SER A 123 -18.76 -0.08 -56.59
C SER A 123 -19.40 0.79 -57.68
N LYS A 124 -18.75 0.89 -58.83
CA LYS A 124 -19.39 1.15 -60.12
C LYS A 124 -18.74 0.31 -61.21
N ASP A 125 -19.55 -0.64 -61.68
CA ASP A 125 -19.66 -1.25 -63.02
C ASP A 125 -18.42 -1.78 -63.73
#